data_AF-A0A7C5HTI4-F1
#
_entry.id   AF-A0A7C5HTI4-F1
#
_cell.length_a   1.000
_cell.length_b   1.000
_cell.length_c   1.000
_cell.angle_alpha   90.00
_cell.angle_beta   90.00
_cell.angle_gamma   90.00
#
_symmetry.space_group_name_H-M   'P 1'
#
loop_
_entity.id
_entity.type
_entity.pdbx_description
1 polymer ?
#
loop_
_entity_poly.entity_id
_entity_poly.type
_entity_poly.pdbx_seq_one_letter_code
_entity_poly.pdbx_strand_id
1 'polypeptide(L)' 'AKYAATEAAQSNAIDCMRVHGAYGYSKEYDVERLYRDAPLLVMGEGTNELQRIIIAKQLVERNPA' A
#
# COMPACT_ATOMS: atom_id res chain seq x y z
N ALA A 1 11.74 -1.52 -1.96
CA ALA A 1 10.96 -0.30 -2.27
C ALA A 1 9.46 -0.60 -2.36
N LYS A 2 9.00 -1.55 -3.20
CA LYS A 2 7.57 -1.89 -3.40
C LYS A 2 6.78 -2.00 -2.09
N TYR A 3 7.10 -2.98 -1.23
CA TYR A 3 6.37 -3.22 0.02
C TYR A 3 6.11 -1.94 0.83
N ALA A 4 7.15 -1.15 1.10
CA ALA A 4 7.03 0.07 1.90
C ALA A 4 6.18 1.15 1.19
N ALA A 5 6.34 1.32 -0.12
CA ALA A 5 5.59 2.32 -0.88
C ALA A 5 4.11 1.97 -0.99
N THR A 6 3.77 0.69 -1.18
CA THR A 6 2.39 0.24 -1.38
C THR A 6 1.61 0.20 -0.06
N GLU A 7 2.26 -0.18 1.05
CA GLU A 7 1.67 -0.03 2.40
C GLU A 7 1.36 1.44 2.72
N ALA A 8 2.32 2.34 2.46
CA ALA A 8 2.13 3.77 2.69
C ALA A 8 1.03 4.36 1.81
N ALA A 9 0.95 3.96 0.53
CA ALA A 9 -0.12 4.40 -0.36
C ALA A 9 -1.51 3.99 0.17
N GLN A 10 -1.64 2.74 0.64
CA GLN A 10 -2.88 2.24 1.21
C GLN A 10 -3.27 2.99 2.49
N SER A 11 -2.35 3.16 3.44
CA SER A 11 -2.66 3.87 4.69
C SER A 11 -3.03 5.33 4.44
N ASN A 12 -2.25 6.02 3.61
CA ASN A 12 -2.47 7.43 3.30
C ASN A 12 -3.80 7.65 2.58
N ALA A 13 -4.19 6.75 1.67
CA ALA A 13 -5.47 6.85 0.97
C ALA A 13 -6.64 6.71 1.96
N ILE A 14 -6.56 5.75 2.90
CA ILE A 14 -7.59 5.58 3.94
C ILE A 14 -7.66 6.82 4.85
N ASP A 15 -6.52 7.35 5.28
CA ASP A 15 -6.51 8.52 6.16
C ASP A 15 -7.02 9.77 5.45
N CYS A 16 -6.71 9.93 4.16
CA CYS A 16 -7.23 11.02 3.34
C CYS A 16 -8.76 10.95 3.22
N MET A 17 -9.34 9.75 3.04
CA MET A 17 -10.80 9.54 3.06
C MET A 17 -11.41 10.01 4.39
N ARG A 18 -10.75 9.74 5.52
CA ARG A 18 -11.23 10.17 6.85
C ARG A 18 -11.21 11.69 6.99
N VAL A 19 -10.14 12.35 6.53
CA VAL A 19 -10.02 13.82 6.58
C VAL A 19 -11.12 14.49 5.74
N HIS A 20 -11.45 13.95 4.57
CA HIS A 20 -12.50 14.51 3.70
C HIS A 20 -13.93 14.17 4.17
N GLY A 21 -14.10 13.18 5.06
CA GLY A 21 -15.40 12.73 5.53
C GLY A 21 -16.30 12.27 4.38
N ALA A 22 -17.57 12.68 4.38
CA ALA A 22 -18.53 12.30 3.32
C ALA A 22 -18.10 12.79 1.93
N TYR A 23 -17.42 13.93 1.84
CA TYR A 23 -16.91 14.46 0.56
C TYR A 23 -15.84 13.56 -0.05
N GLY A 24 -15.16 12.74 0.76
CA GLY A 24 -14.17 11.78 0.27
C GLY A 24 -14.76 10.71 -0.65
N TYR A 25 -16.07 10.51 -0.64
CA TYR A 25 -16.77 9.59 -1.56
C TYR A 25 -17.26 10.28 -2.84
N SER A 26 -17.16 11.61 -2.93
CA SER A 26 -17.52 12.37 -4.13
C SER A 26 -16.42 12.25 -5.18
N LYS A 27 -16.81 12.12 -6.44
CA LYS A 27 -15.89 12.16 -7.60
C LYS A 27 -15.36 13.56 -7.89
N GLU A 28 -15.82 14.57 -7.17
CA GLU A 28 -15.28 15.93 -7.23
C GLU A 28 -13.85 16.02 -6.68
N TYR A 29 -13.45 15.06 -5.83
CA TYR A 29 -12.12 14.98 -5.23
C TYR A 29 -11.42 13.68 -5.66
N ASP A 30 -10.12 13.77 -5.95
CA ASP A 30 -9.33 12.61 -6.39
C ASP A 30 -9.16 11.51 -5.33
N VAL A 31 -9.46 11.81 -4.06
CA VAL A 31 -9.24 10.89 -2.94
C VAL A 31 -10.01 9.58 -3.10
N GLU A 32 -11.22 9.61 -3.64
CA GLU A 32 -12.04 8.42 -3.87
C GLU A 32 -11.34 7.45 -4.84
N ARG A 33 -10.72 8.01 -5.88
CA ARG A 33 -10.00 7.26 -6.89
C ARG A 33 -8.73 6.66 -6.33
N LEU A 34 -7.96 7.45 -5.58
CA LEU A 34 -6.74 6.97 -4.91
C LEU A 34 -7.04 5.84 -3.92
N TYR A 35 -8.16 5.93 -3.18
CA TYR A 35 -8.62 4.86 -2.30
C TYR A 35 -8.96 3.57 -3.05
N ARG A 36 -9.60 3.67 -4.22
CA ARG A 36 -9.90 2.50 -5.08
C ARG A 36 -8.67 1.90 -5.74
N ASP A 37 -7.69 2.73 -6.10
CA ASP A 37 -6.49 2.30 -6.82
C ASP A 37 -5.45 1.66 -5.86
N ALA A 38 -5.38 2.10 -4.60
CA ALA A 38 -4.37 1.63 -3.64
C ALA A 38 -4.35 0.10 -3.40
N PRO A 39 -5.49 -0.62 -3.28
CA PRO A 39 -5.49 -2.07 -3.10
C PRO A 39 -4.81 -2.83 -4.23
N LEU A 40 -4.89 -2.33 -5.47
CA LEU A 40 -4.20 -2.94 -6.60
C LEU A 40 -2.68 -2.90 -6.42
N LEU A 41 -2.13 -1.86 -5.80
CA LEU A 41 -0.69 -1.73 -5.55
C LEU A 41 -0.19 -2.78 -4.53
N VAL A 42 -1.03 -3.09 -3.54
CA VAL A 42 -0.75 -4.08 -2.49
C VAL A 42 -0.69 -5.51 -3.07
N MET A 43 -1.54 -5.82 -4.05
CA MET A 43 -1.66 -7.17 -4.63
C MET A 43 -0.88 -7.35 -5.94
N GLY A 44 -0.88 -6.33 -6.80
CA GLY A 44 -0.32 -6.36 -8.15
C GLY A 44 1.18 -6.62 -8.14
N GLU A 45 1.66 -7.35 -9.15
CA GLU A 45 3.09 -7.67 -9.33
C GLU A 45 3.76 -8.32 -8.09
N GLY A 46 2.96 -9.10 -7.34
CA GLY A 46 3.39 -9.83 -6.14
C GLY A 46 2.93 -9.14 -4.87
N THR A 47 2.17 -9.85 -4.04
CA THR A 47 1.53 -9.29 -2.86
C THR A 47 2.54 -8.79 -1.81
N ASN A 48 2.11 -7.88 -0.95
CA ASN A 48 2.96 -7.37 0.14
C ASN A 48 3.44 -8.48 1.09
N GLU A 49 2.66 -9.54 1.30
CA GLU A 49 3.07 -10.72 2.07
C GLU A 49 4.21 -11.48 1.39
N LEU A 50 4.11 -11.68 0.07
CA LEU A 50 5.19 -12.31 -0.70
C LEU A 50 6.46 -11.45 -0.67
N GLN A 51 6.32 -10.13 -0.80
CA GLN A 51 7.46 -9.21 -0.68
C GLN A 51 8.14 -9.33 0.69
N ARG A 52 7.38 -9.42 1.78
CA ARG A 52 7.92 -9.65 3.13
C ARG A 52 8.69 -10.96 3.24
N ILE A 53 8.18 -12.06 2.68
CA ILE A 53 8.87 -13.35 2.67
C ILE A 53 10.19 -13.25 1.91
N ILE A 54 10.21 -12.61 0.73
CA ILE A 54 11.42 -12.42 -0.07
C ILE A 54 12.45 -11.61 0.70
N ILE A 55 12.04 -10.49 1.31
CA ILE A 55 12.92 -9.64 2.12
C ILE A 55 13.49 -10.42 3.30
N ALA A 56 12.67 -11.20 4.01
CA ALA A 56 13.12 -12.02 5.14
C ALA A 56 14.15 -13.06 4.71
N LYS A 57 13.91 -13.77 3.60
CA LYS A 57 14.87 -14.75 3.04
C LYS A 57 16.20 -14.10 2.70
N GLN A 58 16.17 -12.96 1.99
CA GLN A 58 17.38 -12.21 1.65
C GLN A 58 18.13 -11.71 2.88
N LEU A 59 17.41 -11.33 3.95
CA LEU A 59 18.02 -10.88 5.20
C LEU A 59 18.77 -12.03 5.89
N VAL A 60 18.19 -13.23 5.95
CA VAL A 60 18.85 -14.41 6.53
C VAL A 60 20.08 -14.81 5.71
N GLU A 61 19.97 -14.83 4.38
CA GLU A 61 21.08 -15.18 3.48
C GLU A 61 22.27 -14.22 3.60
N ARG A 62 22.00 -12.92 3.78
CA ARG A 62 23.04 -11.88 3.92
C ARG A 62 23.69 -11.86 5.30
N ASN A 63 23.07 -12.46 6.33
CA ASN A 63 23.57 -12.48 7.70
C ASN A 63 23.69 -13.93 8.18
N PRO A 64 24.59 -14.74 7.58
CA PRO A 64 24.88 -16.06 8.11
C PRO A 64 25.47 -15.94 9.52
N ALA A 65 25.07 -16.84 10.42
CA ALA A 65 25.59 -16.94 11.78
C ALA A 65 27.07 -17.33 11.80
#